data_AF-A0A7W4XZS4-F1
#
_entry.id   AF-A0A7W4XZS4-F1
#
_cell.length_a   1.000
_cell.length_b   1.000
_cell.length_c   1.000
_cell.angle_alpha   90.00
_cell.angle_beta   90.00
_cell.angle_gamma   90.00
#
_symmetry.space_group_name_H-M   'P 1'
#
loop_
_entity.id
_entity.type
_entity.pdbx_description
1 polymer ?
#
loop_
_entity_poly.entity_id
_entity_poly.type
_entity_poly.pdbx_seq_one_letter_code
_entity_poly.pdbx_strand_id
1 'polypeptide(L)'
;MKITAAVALLLLLVTACGSGVGTQNDLALIEQEGAKPGHHVSGPLLVSAPTDPDGASLTAMVSGVVENNGDCITVGGVPVLWPHGSTWDATVQTITVPYDKGAADDVVVRIGQHVEGGGGSWPLPEVNTVDYSEAAHELARSCLGPDGQITSLSPSMVHDVAPDLEPGGTPAVSSPQAIFSSGPILVLPQPNQAREQMLLRGVVGLLQGGNRSCLSLEDMPIVFEHGATWDEASSTARTAEGVTLTPGQYVEGGGSTAAWSSIDRSRFTGEAAELVDACVGEQGQVAFLHP
;
A
#
# COMPACT_ATOMS: atom_id res chain seq x y z
N MET A 1 -60.54 -52.82 5.59
CA MET A 1 -60.52 -51.44 6.13
C MET A 1 -61.12 -50.51 5.08
N LYS A 2 -62.11 -49.71 5.49
CA LYS A 2 -62.64 -48.53 4.76
C LYS A 2 -61.54 -47.45 4.73
N ILE A 3 -61.34 -46.66 3.67
CA ILE A 3 -61.91 -45.32 3.41
C ILE A 3 -61.58 -45.00 1.92
N THR A 4 -62.49 -45.01 0.94
CA THR A 4 -63.37 -43.93 0.41
C THR A 4 -62.78 -42.54 0.10
N ALA A 5 -63.09 -42.08 -1.13
CA ALA A 5 -63.23 -40.70 -1.64
C ALA A 5 -61.93 -39.96 -2.06
N ALA A 6 -61.71 -39.73 -3.36
CA ALA A 6 -62.28 -38.67 -4.22
C ALA A 6 -61.73 -37.28 -3.82
N VAL A 7 -61.09 -36.50 -4.68
CA VAL A 7 -61.70 -35.58 -5.68
C VAL A 7 -60.52 -35.03 -6.50
N ALA A 8 -60.49 -35.29 -7.81
CA ALA A 8 -60.79 -34.34 -8.91
C ALA A 8 -59.86 -33.12 -8.95
N LEU A 9 -58.98 -33.05 -9.96
CA LEU A 9 -59.25 -32.37 -11.23
C LEU A 9 -59.11 -30.84 -11.09
N LEU A 10 -57.93 -30.31 -11.39
CA LEU A 10 -57.83 -29.03 -12.08
C LEU A 10 -56.64 -29.07 -13.04
N LEU A 11 -56.90 -29.64 -14.22
CA LEU A 11 -56.24 -29.20 -15.44
C LEU A 11 -56.64 -27.74 -15.67
N LEU A 12 -55.65 -26.86 -15.81
CA LEU A 12 -55.78 -25.73 -16.73
C LEU A 12 -54.44 -25.54 -17.45
N LEU A 13 -54.45 -26.05 -18.68
CA LEU A 13 -53.55 -25.67 -19.75
C LEU A 13 -53.63 -24.15 -19.96
N VAL A 14 -52.47 -23.48 -20.00
CA VAL A 14 -52.25 -22.42 -20.99
C VAL A 14 -50.89 -22.67 -21.63
N THR A 15 -50.91 -23.46 -22.68
CA THR A 15 -49.97 -23.40 -23.80
C THR A 15 -50.15 -22.07 -24.52
N ALA A 16 -49.12 -21.23 -24.53
CA ALA A 16 -48.97 -20.16 -25.50
C ALA A 16 -47.63 -20.34 -26.22
N CYS A 17 -47.64 -21.20 -27.24
CA CYS A 17 -46.71 -21.10 -28.35
C CYS A 17 -47.04 -19.81 -29.12
N GLY A 18 -46.29 -18.74 -28.85
CA GLY A 18 -46.23 -17.57 -29.70
C GLY A 18 -45.01 -17.64 -30.60
N SER A 19 -45.16 -18.19 -31.80
CA SER A 19 -44.19 -18.03 -32.89
C SER A 19 -44.28 -16.59 -33.42
N GLY A 20 -43.57 -15.67 -32.76
CA GLY A 20 -43.37 -14.30 -33.21
C GLY A 20 -42.04 -14.17 -33.93
N VAL A 21 -42.11 -14.17 -35.27
CA VAL A 21 -40.99 -13.80 -36.14
C VAL A 21 -40.78 -12.29 -36.03
N GLY A 22 -39.58 -11.89 -35.60
CA GLY A 22 -39.02 -10.56 -35.85
C GLY A 22 -39.24 -9.53 -34.76
N THR A 23 -38.22 -9.34 -33.91
CA THR A 23 -37.77 -8.03 -33.44
C THR A 23 -36.29 -8.14 -33.11
N GLN A 24 -35.57 -7.06 -33.39
CA GLN A 24 -34.14 -6.91 -33.31
C GLN A 24 -33.57 -7.40 -31.97
N ASN A 25 -32.36 -7.98 -32.03
CA ASN A 25 -31.46 -8.01 -30.89
C ASN A 25 -31.12 -6.56 -30.55
N ASP A 26 -31.99 -5.89 -29.80
CA ASP A 26 -31.59 -4.81 -28.92
C ASP A 26 -30.67 -5.46 -27.89
N LEU A 27 -29.37 -5.42 -28.20
CA LEU A 27 -28.36 -5.23 -27.18
C LEU A 27 -28.82 -4.02 -26.39
N ALA A 28 -29.56 -4.26 -25.30
CA ALA A 28 -29.66 -3.31 -24.22
C ALA A 28 -28.21 -3.12 -23.73
N LEU A 29 -27.50 -2.18 -24.35
CA LEU A 29 -26.61 -1.32 -23.61
C LEU A 29 -27.45 -0.89 -22.42
N ILE A 30 -27.17 -1.47 -21.26
CA ILE A 30 -27.44 -0.79 -20.01
C ILE A 30 -26.52 0.43 -20.11
N GLU A 31 -27.02 1.48 -20.74
CA GLU A 31 -26.46 2.81 -20.68
C GLU A 31 -26.51 3.13 -19.19
N GLN A 32 -25.36 2.94 -18.55
CA GLN A 32 -25.15 3.28 -17.15
C GLN A 32 -25.50 4.75 -17.07
N GLU A 33 -26.70 5.06 -16.56
CA GLU A 33 -27.23 6.42 -16.44
C GLU A 33 -26.10 7.28 -15.89
N GLY A 34 -25.63 8.21 -16.74
CA GLY A 34 -24.44 9.00 -16.46
C GLY A 34 -24.54 9.52 -15.03
N ALA A 35 -23.60 9.07 -14.19
CA ALA A 35 -23.60 9.36 -12.78
C ALA A 35 -23.81 10.86 -12.59
N LYS A 36 -24.91 11.25 -11.96
CA LYS A 36 -25.06 12.64 -11.49
C LYS A 36 -23.79 12.99 -10.69
N PRO A 37 -23.20 14.17 -10.89
CA PRO A 37 -22.08 14.61 -10.07
C PRO A 37 -22.55 14.64 -8.61
N GLY A 38 -22.01 13.72 -7.80
CA GLY A 38 -22.47 13.43 -6.43
C GLY A 38 -22.54 11.94 -6.05
N HIS A 39 -22.25 11.00 -6.96
CA HIS A 39 -22.15 9.58 -6.60
C HIS A 39 -20.72 9.21 -6.18
N HIS A 40 -20.51 9.07 -4.88
CA HIS A 40 -19.24 8.67 -4.24
C HIS A 40 -18.95 7.16 -4.32
N VAL A 41 -19.65 6.45 -5.21
CA VAL A 41 -19.52 5.01 -5.43
C VAL A 41 -19.36 4.75 -6.92
N SER A 42 -18.27 4.10 -7.30
CA SER A 42 -18.03 3.59 -8.65
C SER A 42 -17.88 2.07 -8.58
N GLY A 43 -19.00 1.34 -8.59
CA GLY A 43 -18.98 -0.11 -8.34
C GLY A 43 -18.46 -0.45 -6.93
N PRO A 44 -17.46 -1.33 -6.78
CA PRO A 44 -16.86 -1.68 -5.48
C PRO A 44 -15.91 -0.60 -4.94
N LEU A 45 -15.72 0.50 -5.66
CA LEU A 45 -14.79 1.56 -5.30
C LEU A 45 -15.47 2.58 -4.38
N LEU A 46 -14.99 2.65 -3.15
CA LEU A 46 -15.31 3.73 -2.22
C LEU A 46 -14.34 4.89 -2.45
N VAL A 47 -14.87 6.08 -2.74
CA VAL A 47 -14.08 7.25 -3.16
C VAL A 47 -14.27 8.40 -2.17
N SER A 48 -13.18 9.07 -1.81
CA SER A 48 -13.21 10.20 -0.86
C SER A 48 -14.00 11.39 -1.40
N ALA A 49 -14.56 12.18 -0.49
CA ALA A 49 -15.23 13.43 -0.87
C ALA A 49 -14.21 14.51 -1.27
N PRO A 50 -14.56 15.43 -2.20
CA PRO A 50 -13.62 16.47 -2.68
C PRO A 50 -13.24 17.51 -1.63
N THR A 51 -14.04 17.67 -0.58
CA THR A 51 -13.78 18.63 0.51
C THR A 51 -13.03 18.01 1.68
N ASP A 52 -12.68 16.74 1.60
CA ASP A 52 -11.91 16.06 2.63
C ASP A 52 -10.46 16.59 2.55
N PRO A 53 -9.91 17.20 3.61
CA PRO A 53 -8.60 17.83 3.56
C PRO A 53 -7.49 16.77 3.43
N ASP A 54 -7.24 16.30 2.20
CA ASP A 54 -6.07 15.54 1.73
C ASP A 54 -5.40 14.63 2.78
N GLY A 55 -6.16 13.90 3.60
CA GLY A 55 -5.61 13.10 4.71
C GLY A 55 -4.47 13.82 5.47
N ALA A 56 -4.51 15.15 5.60
CA ALA A 56 -3.30 15.96 5.84
C ALA A 56 -2.71 15.75 7.25
N SER A 57 -3.40 14.99 8.10
CA SER A 57 -2.97 14.54 9.42
C SER A 57 -2.61 13.05 9.49
N LEU A 58 -2.64 12.33 8.37
CA LEU A 58 -2.51 10.89 8.31
C LEU A 58 -1.24 10.55 7.52
N THR A 59 -0.18 10.25 8.26
CA THR A 59 1.16 9.87 7.76
C THR A 59 1.38 8.35 7.79
N ALA A 60 0.31 7.57 7.93
CA ALA A 60 0.41 6.12 7.94
C ALA A 60 0.66 5.65 6.51
N MET A 61 1.68 4.80 6.33
CA MET A 61 1.88 4.16 5.05
C MET A 61 0.88 3.02 4.89
N VAL A 62 0.29 2.95 3.72
CA VAL A 62 -0.56 1.87 3.22
C VAL A 62 0.25 1.15 2.16
N SER A 63 0.55 -0.13 2.36
CA SER A 63 1.32 -0.95 1.44
C SER A 63 0.70 -2.33 1.36
N GLY A 64 0.53 -2.84 0.14
CA GLY A 64 0.00 -4.18 -0.08
C GLY A 64 -0.51 -4.42 -1.50
N VAL A 65 -0.93 -5.65 -1.74
CA VAL A 65 -1.55 -6.05 -3.00
C VAL A 65 -2.99 -5.55 -3.04
N VAL A 66 -3.39 -4.96 -4.17
CA VAL A 66 -4.78 -4.56 -4.42
C VAL A 66 -5.61 -5.80 -4.69
N GLU A 67 -6.64 -6.01 -3.90
CA GLU A 67 -7.51 -7.17 -3.96
C GLU A 67 -8.96 -6.73 -4.11
N ASN A 68 -9.75 -7.57 -4.76
CA ASN A 68 -11.20 -7.43 -4.77
C ASN A 68 -11.79 -8.50 -3.82
N ASN A 69 -12.28 -8.06 -2.67
CA ASN A 69 -12.85 -8.91 -1.63
C ASN A 69 -14.37 -8.70 -1.56
N GLY A 70 -15.10 -9.37 -2.46
CA GLY A 70 -16.55 -9.25 -2.57
C GLY A 70 -16.95 -7.92 -3.21
N ASP A 71 -17.54 -7.04 -2.42
CA ASP A 71 -17.99 -5.71 -2.87
C ASP A 71 -16.94 -4.62 -2.59
N CYS A 72 -15.77 -4.98 -2.08
CA CYS A 72 -14.80 -4.04 -1.54
C CYS A 72 -13.43 -4.20 -2.20
N ILE A 73 -12.87 -3.08 -2.65
CA ILE A 73 -11.47 -3.03 -3.02
C ILE A 73 -10.62 -2.80 -1.77
N THR A 74 -9.67 -3.71 -1.54
CA THR A 74 -8.77 -3.69 -0.39
C THR A 74 -7.30 -3.59 -0.83
N VAL A 75 -6.42 -3.14 0.06
CA VAL A 75 -4.97 -3.18 -0.11
C VAL A 75 -4.37 -3.97 1.05
N GLY A 76 -3.74 -5.11 0.75
CA GLY A 76 -3.23 -6.03 1.78
C GLY A 76 -4.34 -6.53 2.71
N GLY A 77 -5.53 -6.81 2.18
CA GLY A 77 -6.71 -7.18 2.95
C GLY A 77 -7.37 -6.05 3.76
N VAL A 78 -6.83 -4.83 3.75
CA VAL A 78 -7.40 -3.67 4.46
C VAL A 78 -8.32 -2.88 3.51
N PRO A 79 -9.55 -2.53 3.91
CA PRO A 79 -10.45 -1.71 3.11
C PRO A 79 -9.92 -0.30 2.90
N VAL A 80 -10.02 0.18 1.65
CA VAL A 80 -9.44 1.47 1.27
C VAL A 80 -10.47 2.45 0.71
N LEU A 81 -10.40 3.68 1.18
CA LEU A 81 -11.02 4.86 0.60
C LEU A 81 -10.06 5.47 -0.42
N TRP A 82 -10.44 5.43 -1.69
CA TRP A 82 -9.61 5.89 -2.80
C TRP A 82 -9.70 7.41 -2.96
N PRO A 83 -8.65 8.07 -3.50
CA PRO A 83 -8.66 9.50 -3.71
C PRO A 83 -9.86 9.98 -4.54
N HIS A 84 -10.37 11.16 -4.21
CA HIS A 84 -11.46 11.79 -4.94
C HIS A 84 -11.20 11.80 -6.45
N GLY A 85 -12.24 11.43 -7.22
CA GLY A 85 -12.17 11.33 -8.68
C GLY A 85 -11.61 10.00 -9.19
N SER A 86 -11.20 9.08 -8.31
CA SER A 86 -10.86 7.72 -8.74
C SER A 86 -12.04 7.02 -9.40
N THR A 87 -11.76 6.25 -10.44
CA THR A 87 -12.79 5.50 -11.21
C THR A 87 -12.45 4.02 -11.27
N TRP A 88 -13.48 3.18 -11.41
CA TRP A 88 -13.34 1.73 -11.52
C TRP A 88 -13.79 1.23 -12.89
N ASP A 89 -12.94 0.47 -13.56
CA ASP A 89 -13.28 -0.32 -14.75
C ASP A 89 -13.42 -1.80 -14.38
N ALA A 90 -14.67 -2.27 -14.34
CA ALA A 90 -14.98 -3.66 -14.01
C ALA A 90 -14.53 -4.67 -15.07
N THR A 91 -14.34 -4.25 -16.33
CA THR A 91 -14.00 -5.13 -17.46
C THR A 91 -12.55 -5.57 -17.38
N VAL A 92 -11.66 -4.63 -17.09
CA VAL A 92 -10.22 -4.88 -16.97
C VAL A 92 -9.73 -4.92 -15.53
N GLN A 93 -10.63 -4.73 -14.57
CA GLN A 93 -10.37 -4.72 -13.13
C GLN A 93 -9.27 -3.73 -12.75
N THR A 94 -9.46 -2.47 -13.16
CA THR A 94 -8.51 -1.39 -12.93
C THR A 94 -9.14 -0.18 -12.27
N ILE A 95 -8.35 0.49 -11.43
CA ILE A 95 -8.68 1.73 -10.75
C ILE A 95 -7.83 2.82 -11.38
N THR A 96 -8.46 3.85 -11.91
CA THR A 96 -7.76 5.04 -12.39
C THR A 96 -7.84 6.10 -11.31
N VAL A 97 -6.69 6.44 -10.74
CA VAL A 97 -6.54 7.42 -9.66
C VAL A 97 -6.06 8.75 -10.26
N PRO A 98 -6.83 9.84 -10.12
CA PRO A 98 -6.41 11.13 -10.64
C PRO A 98 -5.23 11.65 -9.84
N TYR A 99 -4.18 12.06 -10.54
CA TYR A 99 -3.01 12.64 -9.91
C TYR A 99 -3.18 14.14 -9.75
N ASP A 100 -3.39 14.59 -8.51
CA ASP A 100 -3.51 16.02 -8.24
C ASP A 100 -2.11 16.64 -8.09
N LYS A 101 -1.90 17.83 -8.65
CA LYS A 101 -0.62 18.60 -8.75
C LYS A 101 0.23 18.43 -10.03
N GLY A 102 -0.40 18.40 -11.20
CA GLY A 102 0.29 18.79 -12.45
C GLY A 102 1.35 17.82 -12.99
N ALA A 103 1.38 16.58 -12.50
CA ALA A 103 2.01 15.49 -13.24
C ALA A 103 1.11 15.07 -14.42
N ALA A 104 1.72 14.49 -15.46
CA ALA A 104 1.12 14.45 -16.79
C ALA A 104 -0.02 13.44 -16.97
N ASP A 105 -0.13 12.41 -16.12
CA ASP A 105 -1.04 11.29 -16.35
C ASP A 105 -1.64 10.73 -15.04
N ASP A 106 -2.87 10.21 -15.14
CA ASP A 106 -3.52 9.47 -14.06
C ASP A 106 -2.77 8.16 -13.76
N VAL A 107 -2.83 7.71 -12.51
CA VAL A 107 -2.24 6.42 -12.10
C VAL A 107 -3.25 5.32 -12.32
N VAL A 108 -2.87 4.28 -13.08
CA VAL A 108 -3.72 3.11 -13.31
C VAL A 108 -3.24 1.95 -12.44
N VAL A 109 -4.09 1.49 -11.53
CA VAL A 109 -3.82 0.40 -10.60
C VAL A 109 -4.67 -0.81 -10.96
N ARG A 110 -4.09 -2.00 -11.04
CA ARG A 110 -4.81 -3.25 -11.35
C ARG A 110 -5.04 -4.08 -10.10
N ILE A 111 -6.10 -4.87 -10.07
CA ILE A 111 -6.20 -5.96 -9.08
C ILE A 111 -5.00 -6.89 -9.24
N GLY A 112 -4.41 -7.30 -8.12
CA GLY A 112 -3.19 -8.09 -8.02
C GLY A 112 -1.89 -7.28 -8.04
N GLN A 113 -1.96 -5.97 -8.30
CA GLN A 113 -0.80 -5.09 -8.28
C GLN A 113 -0.44 -4.71 -6.83
N HIS A 114 0.85 -4.62 -6.53
CA HIS A 114 1.30 -4.06 -5.26
C HIS A 114 1.30 -2.54 -5.36
N VAL A 115 0.67 -1.88 -4.39
CA VAL A 115 0.68 -0.42 -4.29
C VAL A 115 1.20 0.00 -2.94
N GLU A 116 1.86 1.15 -2.94
CA GLU A 116 2.24 1.87 -1.75
C GLU A 116 1.69 3.28 -1.85
N GLY A 117 1.32 3.85 -0.71
CA GLY A 117 0.97 5.25 -0.62
C GLY A 117 0.79 5.70 0.83
N GLY A 118 0.90 7.01 1.05
CA GLY A 118 0.56 7.60 2.34
C GLY A 118 -0.95 7.73 2.51
N GLY A 119 -1.36 7.87 3.76
CA GLY A 119 -2.76 8.01 4.12
C GLY A 119 -2.99 7.73 5.60
N GLY A 120 -4.19 7.23 5.94
CA GLY A 120 -4.41 6.66 7.27
C GLY A 120 -5.85 6.30 7.56
N SER A 121 -6.07 5.81 8.78
CA SER A 121 -7.30 5.11 9.14
C SER A 121 -8.32 6.05 9.75
N TRP A 122 -9.56 5.89 9.30
CA TRP A 122 -10.73 6.59 9.77
C TRP A 122 -11.65 5.60 10.49
N PRO A 123 -12.04 5.86 11.74
CA PRO A 123 -13.10 5.09 12.37
C PRO A 123 -14.44 5.43 11.69
N LEU A 124 -15.32 4.43 11.55
CA LEU A 124 -16.63 4.59 10.89
C LEU A 124 -17.45 5.83 11.32
N PRO A 125 -17.51 6.22 12.61
CA PRO A 125 -18.26 7.41 13.01
C PRO A 125 -17.79 8.68 12.28
N GLU A 126 -16.50 8.78 11.96
CA GLU A 126 -15.95 9.92 11.22
C GLU A 126 -16.25 9.81 9.72
N VAL A 127 -16.20 8.61 9.15
CA VAL A 127 -16.66 8.37 7.76
C VAL A 127 -18.12 8.79 7.57
N ASN A 128 -18.97 8.56 8.58
CA ASN A 128 -20.38 8.99 8.57
C ASN A 128 -20.58 10.51 8.70
N THR A 129 -19.55 11.26 9.10
CA THR A 129 -19.62 12.74 9.17
C THR A 129 -19.32 13.42 7.85
N VAL A 130 -18.73 12.69 6.91
CA VAL A 130 -18.51 13.18 5.54
C VAL A 130 -19.82 13.06 4.76
N ASP A 131 -20.11 14.07 3.96
CA ASP A 131 -21.31 14.18 3.11
C ASP A 131 -21.25 13.19 1.94
N TYR A 132 -21.32 11.90 2.27
CA TYR A 132 -21.43 10.80 1.31
C TYR A 132 -22.89 10.49 1.03
N SER A 133 -23.16 9.94 -0.16
CA SER A 133 -24.48 9.39 -0.46
C SER A 133 -24.80 8.20 0.46
N GLU A 134 -26.09 7.91 0.67
CA GLU A 134 -26.53 6.76 1.48
C GLU A 134 -25.91 5.44 0.98
N ALA A 135 -25.79 5.27 -0.34
CA ALA A 135 -25.14 4.12 -0.97
C ALA A 135 -23.64 4.02 -0.61
N ALA A 136 -22.93 5.14 -0.54
CA ALA A 136 -21.52 5.15 -0.11
C ALA A 136 -21.38 4.81 1.38
N HIS A 137 -22.30 5.27 2.25
CA HIS A 137 -22.31 4.85 3.65
C HIS A 137 -22.64 3.36 3.81
N GLU A 138 -23.53 2.80 2.99
CA GLU A 138 -23.82 1.36 2.98
C GLU A 138 -22.61 0.55 2.52
N LEU A 139 -21.97 0.95 1.42
CA LEU A 139 -20.75 0.31 0.93
C LEU A 139 -19.62 0.40 1.96
N ALA A 140 -19.40 1.57 2.55
CA ALA A 140 -18.42 1.74 3.62
C ALA A 140 -18.68 0.79 4.78
N ARG A 141 -19.94 0.67 5.22
CA ARG A 141 -20.35 -0.27 6.28
C ARG A 141 -20.12 -1.73 5.91
N SER A 142 -20.39 -2.13 4.67
CA SER A 142 -20.12 -3.50 4.21
C SER A 142 -18.63 -3.79 4.07
N CYS A 143 -17.84 -2.75 3.82
CA CYS A 143 -16.40 -2.85 3.64
C CYS A 143 -15.59 -2.71 4.90
N LEU A 144 -16.18 -2.54 6.09
CA LEU A 144 -15.37 -2.34 7.29
C LEU A 144 -14.46 -3.53 7.61
N GLY A 145 -13.23 -3.21 8.02
CA GLY A 145 -12.33 -4.19 8.60
C GLY A 145 -12.87 -4.74 9.93
N PRO A 146 -12.25 -5.80 10.48
CA PRO A 146 -12.62 -6.35 11.79
C PRO A 146 -12.57 -5.32 12.93
N ASP A 147 -11.78 -4.27 12.76
CA ASP A 147 -11.58 -3.16 13.67
C ASP A 147 -12.53 -1.97 13.44
N GLY A 148 -13.40 -2.05 12.43
CA GLY A 148 -14.39 -1.00 12.12
C GLY A 148 -13.77 0.26 11.50
N GLN A 149 -12.60 0.13 10.87
CA GLN A 149 -11.89 1.23 10.24
C GLN A 149 -11.81 1.07 8.71
N ILE A 150 -11.62 2.19 8.03
CA ILE A 150 -11.30 2.27 6.60
C ILE A 150 -10.04 3.12 6.45
N THR A 151 -9.12 2.69 5.59
CA THR A 151 -7.87 3.39 5.34
C THR A 151 -8.00 4.29 4.11
N SER A 152 -7.73 5.58 4.23
CA SER A 152 -7.67 6.49 3.08
C SER A 152 -6.30 6.41 2.41
N LEU A 153 -6.27 6.47 1.07
CA LEU A 153 -5.05 6.69 0.29
C LEU A 153 -4.92 8.15 -0.15
N SER A 154 -3.69 8.67 -0.20
CA SER A 154 -3.37 9.98 -0.77
C SER A 154 -3.03 9.85 -2.26
N PRO A 155 -3.60 10.67 -3.15
CA PRO A 155 -3.34 10.59 -4.60
C PRO A 155 -1.87 10.85 -4.95
N SER A 156 -1.19 11.70 -4.18
CA SER A 156 0.21 12.06 -4.42
C SER A 156 1.22 10.94 -4.13
N MET A 157 0.78 9.81 -3.58
CA MET A 157 1.68 8.76 -3.09
C MET A 157 1.34 7.38 -3.63
N VAL A 158 0.29 7.20 -4.44
CA VAL A 158 0.00 5.90 -5.07
C VAL A 158 1.04 5.67 -6.16
N HIS A 159 1.99 4.79 -5.89
CA HIS A 159 3.01 4.41 -6.85
C HIS A 159 2.90 2.92 -7.16
N ASP A 160 3.09 2.60 -8.45
CA ASP A 160 3.29 1.22 -8.88
C ASP A 160 4.65 0.76 -8.35
N VAL A 161 4.65 -0.18 -7.41
CA VAL A 161 5.86 -0.91 -7.07
C VAL A 161 5.91 -2.07 -8.04
N ALA A 162 6.70 -1.90 -9.11
CA ALA A 162 6.95 -2.97 -10.06
C ALA A 162 7.30 -4.24 -9.25
N PRO A 163 6.53 -5.33 -9.37
CA PRO A 163 6.81 -6.53 -8.61
C PRO A 163 8.18 -7.02 -9.06
N ASP A 164 9.13 -7.06 -8.13
CA ASP A 164 10.53 -7.44 -8.39
C ASP A 164 10.68 -8.96 -8.65
N LEU A 165 9.65 -9.60 -9.19
CA LEU A 165 9.51 -11.03 -9.35
C LEU A 165 8.90 -11.35 -10.72
N GLU A 166 9.76 -11.57 -11.72
CA GLU A 166 9.41 -12.41 -12.86
C GLU A 166 9.49 -13.88 -12.44
N PRO A 167 8.38 -14.65 -12.44
CA PRO A 167 8.45 -16.09 -12.31
C PRO A 167 8.84 -16.69 -13.67
N GLY A 168 10.15 -16.75 -13.96
CA GLY A 168 10.70 -17.68 -14.96
C GLY A 168 11.49 -17.11 -16.15
N GLY A 169 11.74 -15.80 -16.22
CA GLY A 169 12.65 -15.24 -17.23
C GLY A 169 14.10 -15.31 -16.76
N THR A 170 15.02 -15.88 -17.54
CA THR A 170 16.47 -15.68 -17.36
C THR A 170 16.91 -14.56 -18.31
N PRO A 171 17.06 -13.29 -17.87
CA PRO A 171 17.57 -12.25 -18.74
C PRO A 171 19.10 -12.37 -18.79
N ALA A 172 19.64 -12.63 -19.98
CA ALA A 172 21.02 -12.28 -20.29
C ALA A 172 21.11 -10.75 -20.42
N VAL A 173 21.24 -10.06 -19.29
CA VAL A 173 21.56 -8.64 -19.24
C VAL A 173 22.85 -8.49 -18.45
N SER A 174 23.87 -7.97 -19.11
CA SER A 174 25.11 -7.51 -18.49
C SER A 174 24.80 -6.28 -17.64
N SER A 175 24.32 -6.49 -16.42
CA SER A 175 24.26 -5.43 -15.41
C SER A 175 25.69 -5.08 -14.97
N PRO A 176 26.01 -3.81 -14.72
CA PRO A 176 27.21 -3.48 -13.97
C PRO A 176 27.09 -4.17 -12.62
N GLN A 177 28.00 -5.12 -12.34
CA GLN A 177 28.04 -5.79 -11.05
C GLN A 177 28.26 -4.72 -9.97
N ALA A 178 27.22 -4.41 -9.20
CA ALA A 178 27.42 -3.80 -7.89
C ALA A 178 28.27 -4.80 -7.10
N ILE A 179 29.51 -4.42 -6.83
CA ILE A 179 30.43 -5.24 -6.03
C ILE A 179 29.96 -5.08 -4.59
N PHE A 180 29.14 -6.02 -4.13
CA PHE A 180 28.77 -6.12 -2.72
C PHE A 180 29.99 -6.68 -1.97
N SER A 181 30.70 -5.81 -1.25
CA SER A 181 31.77 -6.21 -0.34
C SER A 181 31.14 -6.83 0.91
N SER A 182 31.44 -8.10 1.19
CA SER A 182 31.14 -8.79 2.44
C SER A 182 32.03 -8.25 3.56
N GLY A 183 31.63 -7.10 4.10
CA GLY A 183 32.32 -6.38 5.17
C GLY A 183 31.80 -6.68 6.58
N PRO A 184 32.65 -6.66 7.63
CA PRO A 184 32.27 -7.06 8.97
C PRO A 184 31.43 -6.02 9.74
N ILE A 185 30.30 -6.51 10.23
CA ILE A 185 29.49 -6.22 11.44
C ILE A 185 29.79 -4.94 12.23
N LEU A 186 28.73 -4.14 12.40
CA LEU A 186 28.60 -3.00 13.33
C LEU A 186 28.55 -3.47 14.79
N VAL A 187 29.49 -3.03 15.61
CA VAL A 187 29.39 -3.12 17.09
C VAL A 187 29.84 -1.79 17.67
N LEU A 188 28.92 -1.00 18.22
CA LEU A 188 29.29 0.20 18.97
C LEU A 188 29.44 -0.15 20.47
N PRO A 189 30.52 0.27 21.15
CA PRO A 189 30.51 0.36 22.60
C PRO A 189 29.56 1.48 23.05
N GLN A 190 28.85 1.25 24.16
CA GLN A 190 27.74 2.07 24.65
C GLN A 190 27.98 3.60 24.62
N PRO A 191 26.98 4.41 24.23
CA PRO A 191 27.09 5.86 24.27
C PRO A 191 26.96 6.38 25.71
N ASN A 192 27.88 7.27 26.08
CA ASN A 192 27.88 8.02 27.36
C ASN A 192 27.34 9.45 27.18
N GLN A 193 26.62 9.72 26.08
CA GLN A 193 26.05 11.04 25.79
C GLN A 193 24.53 10.96 25.70
N ALA A 194 23.87 11.95 26.29
CA ALA A 194 22.43 12.13 26.26
C ALA A 194 21.96 12.37 24.82
N ARG A 195 21.58 11.28 24.13
CA ARG A 195 20.80 11.38 22.90
C ARG A 195 19.35 11.64 23.31
N GLU A 196 18.70 12.57 22.63
CA GLU A 196 17.25 12.72 22.77
C GLU A 196 16.61 11.47 22.19
N GLN A 197 16.01 10.66 23.06
CA GLN A 197 15.18 9.55 22.62
C GLN A 197 13.97 10.14 21.90
N MET A 198 13.79 9.72 20.66
CA MET A 198 12.67 10.12 19.82
C MET A 198 12.02 8.88 19.23
N LEU A 199 10.75 9.01 18.88
CA LEU A 199 10.05 7.98 18.14
C LEU A 199 10.39 8.14 16.66
N LEU A 200 11.12 7.18 16.10
CA LEU A 200 11.43 7.15 14.67
C LEU A 200 10.31 6.41 13.95
N ARG A 201 9.80 7.03 12.88
CA ARG A 201 8.71 6.53 12.05
C ARG A 201 9.05 6.77 10.59
N GLY A 202 8.77 5.80 9.73
CA GLY A 202 8.95 5.99 8.29
C GLY A 202 9.12 4.70 7.53
N VAL A 203 9.34 4.86 6.23
CA VAL A 203 9.56 3.75 5.29
C VAL A 203 11.06 3.47 5.19
N VAL A 204 11.43 2.21 5.32
CA VAL A 204 12.80 1.77 5.06
C VAL A 204 13.07 1.90 3.55
N GLY A 205 13.98 2.79 3.17
CA GLY A 205 14.41 3.00 1.80
C GLY A 205 15.81 2.43 1.52
N LEU A 206 16.30 2.66 0.30
CA LEU A 206 17.69 2.43 -0.08
C LEU A 206 18.33 3.76 -0.50
N LEU A 207 19.40 4.17 0.19
CA LEU A 207 20.27 5.27 -0.21
C LEU A 207 21.46 4.73 -0.99
N GLN A 208 21.77 5.36 -2.13
CA GLN A 208 22.95 5.04 -2.93
C GLN A 208 24.12 5.96 -2.53
N GLY A 209 25.20 5.36 -2.07
CA GLY A 209 26.45 6.02 -1.71
C GLY A 209 27.60 5.49 -2.56
N GLY A 210 27.88 6.14 -3.70
CA GLY A 210 28.87 5.65 -4.65
C GLY A 210 28.47 4.30 -5.27
N ASN A 211 29.23 3.24 -5.00
CA ASN A 211 28.93 1.87 -5.42
C ASN A 211 28.32 1.00 -4.30
N ARG A 212 27.91 1.63 -3.19
CA ARG A 212 27.33 0.95 -2.02
C ARG A 212 25.90 1.43 -1.78
N SER A 213 25.10 0.60 -1.11
CA SER A 213 23.72 0.94 -0.73
C SER A 213 23.53 0.81 0.78
N CYS A 214 22.84 1.77 1.37
CA CYS A 214 22.47 1.79 2.79
C CYS A 214 20.96 1.70 2.94
N LEU A 215 20.47 1.06 4.01
CA LEU A 215 19.10 1.27 4.43
C LEU A 215 18.93 2.71 4.90
N SER A 216 17.78 3.30 4.60
CA SER A 216 17.44 4.66 5.03
C SER A 216 16.07 4.75 5.64
N LEU A 217 15.85 5.78 6.45
CA LEU A 217 14.56 6.20 6.95
C LEU A 217 14.46 7.69 6.62
N GLU A 218 13.52 8.07 5.75
CA GLU A 218 13.34 9.48 5.32
C GLU A 218 14.66 10.14 4.87
N ASP A 219 15.40 9.48 3.97
CA ASP A 219 16.72 9.92 3.48
C ASP A 219 17.85 9.99 4.53
N MET A 220 17.63 9.50 5.75
CA MET A 220 18.68 9.31 6.76
C MET A 220 19.11 7.84 6.81
N PRO A 221 20.39 7.51 6.60
CA PRO A 221 20.81 6.11 6.70
C PRO A 221 20.67 5.60 8.14
N ILE A 222 20.25 4.34 8.22
CA ILE A 222 20.00 3.63 9.46
C ILE A 222 21.29 3.00 9.95
N VAL A 223 21.65 3.28 11.20
CA VAL A 223 22.78 2.69 11.92
C VAL A 223 22.23 1.89 13.10
N PHE A 224 22.55 0.60 13.14
CA PHE A 224 22.21 -0.25 14.28
C PHE A 224 23.30 -0.16 15.35
N GLU A 225 22.88 0.01 16.61
CA GLU A 225 23.84 0.12 17.72
C GLU A 225 24.54 -1.20 18.02
N HIS A 226 23.85 -2.33 17.86
CA HIS A 226 24.40 -3.66 18.12
C HIS A 226 24.08 -4.62 16.97
N GLY A 227 25.11 -5.30 16.47
CA GLY A 227 25.01 -6.61 15.82
C GLY A 227 23.95 -6.71 14.73
N ALA A 228 24.08 -5.93 13.65
CA ALA A 228 23.35 -6.20 12.42
C ALA A 228 24.07 -7.26 11.59
N THR A 229 23.34 -8.31 11.21
CA THR A 229 23.80 -9.34 10.28
C THR A 229 23.15 -9.16 8.93
N TRP A 230 23.96 -9.30 7.89
CA TRP A 230 23.50 -9.30 6.51
C TRP A 230 23.01 -10.70 6.16
N ASP A 231 21.77 -10.80 5.70
CA ASP A 231 21.31 -12.02 5.05
C ASP A 231 21.76 -11.97 3.60
N GLU A 232 22.88 -12.64 3.30
CA GLU A 232 23.44 -12.71 1.95
C GLU A 232 22.48 -13.35 0.93
N ALA A 233 21.47 -14.10 1.37
CA ALA A 233 20.49 -14.73 0.49
C ALA A 233 19.40 -13.75 0.03
N SER A 234 19.15 -12.68 0.79
CA SER A 234 18.21 -11.62 0.41
C SER A 234 19.02 -10.38 0.05
N SER A 235 19.07 -10.03 -1.24
CA SER A 235 19.81 -8.85 -1.72
C SER A 235 19.37 -7.53 -1.04
N THR A 236 18.24 -7.53 -0.35
CA THR A 236 17.59 -6.32 0.18
C THR A 236 17.28 -6.33 1.69
N ALA A 237 17.17 -7.47 2.39
CA ALA A 237 16.77 -7.47 3.81
C ALA A 237 17.97 -7.41 4.77
N ARG A 238 17.80 -6.79 5.94
CA ARG A 238 18.83 -6.66 7.00
C ARG A 238 18.25 -7.08 8.34
N THR A 239 18.93 -7.95 9.08
CA THR A 239 18.47 -8.36 10.42
C THR A 239 19.39 -7.79 11.49
N ALA A 240 18.84 -7.01 12.43
CA ALA A 240 19.56 -6.51 13.59
C ALA A 240 18.77 -6.81 14.87
N GLU A 241 19.44 -7.40 15.86
CA GLU A 241 18.81 -7.77 17.14
C GLU A 241 17.52 -8.62 17.00
N GLY A 242 17.41 -9.41 15.92
CA GLY A 242 16.22 -10.22 15.63
C GLY A 242 15.12 -9.50 14.85
N VAL A 243 15.30 -8.23 14.50
CA VAL A 243 14.39 -7.46 13.64
C VAL A 243 14.94 -7.43 12.21
N THR A 244 14.19 -7.99 11.27
CA THR A 244 14.49 -7.90 9.83
C THR A 244 13.82 -6.65 9.25
N LEU A 245 14.63 -5.75 8.69
CA LEU A 245 14.21 -4.58 7.93
C LEU A 245 14.37 -4.85 6.43
N THR A 246 13.31 -4.62 5.68
CA THR A 246 13.27 -4.75 4.22
C THR A 246 12.92 -3.39 3.60
N PRO A 247 13.55 -2.98 2.47
CA PRO A 247 13.08 -1.82 1.72
C PRO A 247 11.57 -1.89 1.44
N GLY A 248 10.87 -0.78 1.62
CA GLY A 248 9.39 -0.70 1.57
C GLY A 248 8.70 -1.00 2.91
N GLN A 249 9.40 -1.55 3.90
CA GLN A 249 8.82 -1.82 5.21
C GLN A 249 8.63 -0.52 6.01
N TYR A 250 7.42 -0.30 6.53
CA TYR A 250 7.20 0.74 7.53
C TYR A 250 7.76 0.29 8.88
N VAL A 251 8.53 1.17 9.53
CA VAL A 251 9.04 0.95 10.88
C VAL A 251 8.57 2.06 11.80
N GLU A 252 8.19 1.67 13.02
CA GLU A 252 7.92 2.57 14.13
C GLU A 252 8.63 1.99 15.36
N GLY A 253 9.56 2.75 15.93
CA GLY A 253 10.37 2.28 17.05
C GLY A 253 11.06 3.41 17.79
N GLY A 254 11.50 3.10 19.01
CA GLY A 254 12.36 4.01 19.75
C GLY A 254 13.66 4.24 18.98
N GLY A 255 14.17 5.46 19.00
CA GLY A 255 15.35 5.79 18.23
C GLY A 255 16.01 7.08 18.67
N SER A 256 17.06 7.44 17.94
CA SER A 256 17.69 8.75 18.03
C SER A 256 18.27 9.14 16.68
N THR A 257 18.42 10.43 16.42
CA THR A 257 19.24 10.92 15.30
C THR A 257 20.49 11.58 15.83
N ALA A 258 21.57 11.55 15.05
CA ALA A 258 22.75 12.36 15.33
C ALA A 258 23.39 12.83 14.04
N ALA A 259 24.07 13.97 14.09
CA ALA A 259 24.96 14.40 13.03
C ALA A 259 26.09 13.38 12.89
N TRP A 260 26.40 12.93 11.68
CA TRP A 260 27.48 11.95 11.47
C TRP A 260 28.84 12.48 11.93
N SER A 261 29.06 13.80 11.83
CA SER A 261 30.26 14.48 12.31
C SER A 261 30.41 14.49 13.85
N SER A 262 29.34 14.28 14.62
CA SER A 262 29.41 14.21 16.10
C SER A 262 29.65 12.80 16.62
N ILE A 263 29.63 11.79 15.74
CA ILE A 263 29.84 10.40 16.09
C ILE A 263 31.32 10.06 16.07
N ASP A 264 31.79 9.44 17.14
CA ASP A 264 33.15 8.90 17.24
C ASP A 264 33.33 7.72 16.27
N ARG A 265 33.92 8.02 15.10
CA ARG A 265 34.15 7.03 14.02
C ARG A 265 35.03 5.86 14.45
N SER A 266 35.84 6.01 15.50
CA SER A 266 36.69 4.93 16.01
C SER A 266 35.88 3.77 16.60
N ARG A 267 34.59 3.97 16.85
CA ARG A 267 33.66 2.97 17.33
C ARG A 267 33.15 2.02 16.23
N PHE A 268 33.38 2.35 14.97
CA PHE A 268 32.95 1.56 13.83
C PHE A 268 34.10 0.69 13.33
N THR A 269 33.77 -0.52 12.88
CA THR A 269 34.70 -1.30 12.06
C THR A 269 34.97 -0.53 10.75
N GLY A 270 36.17 -0.64 10.19
CA GLY A 270 36.63 0.25 9.10
C GLY A 270 35.65 0.36 7.92
N GLU A 271 35.13 -0.77 7.44
CA GLU A 271 34.19 -0.78 6.31
C GLU A 271 32.82 -0.13 6.63
N ALA A 272 32.39 -0.16 7.89
CA ALA A 272 31.12 0.42 8.32
C ALA A 272 31.19 1.95 8.34
N ALA A 273 32.28 2.54 8.82
CA ALA A 273 32.46 3.99 8.77
C ALA A 273 32.50 4.50 7.33
N GLU A 274 33.21 3.79 6.44
CA GLU A 274 33.25 4.12 5.01
C GLU A 274 31.89 4.00 4.32
N LEU A 275 31.10 2.99 4.69
CA LEU A 275 29.75 2.81 4.15
C LEU A 275 28.83 3.96 4.57
N VAL A 276 28.87 4.36 5.84
CA VAL A 276 28.09 5.49 6.33
C VAL A 276 28.59 6.80 5.72
N ASP A 277 29.91 7.01 5.62
CA ASP A 277 30.50 8.16 4.93
C ASP A 277 30.01 8.25 3.47
N ALA A 278 29.92 7.12 2.77
CA ALA A 278 29.45 7.06 1.39
C ALA A 278 27.97 7.42 1.24
N CYS A 279 27.12 7.07 2.21
CA CYS A 279 25.67 7.30 2.15
C CYS A 279 25.22 8.64 2.74
N VAL A 280 25.92 9.17 3.74
CA VAL A 280 25.55 10.39 4.48
C VAL A 280 26.23 11.64 3.92
N GLY A 281 27.45 11.50 3.40
CA GLY A 281 28.38 12.62 3.22
C GLY A 281 28.88 13.20 4.55
N GLU A 282 29.74 14.22 4.51
CA GLU A 282 30.44 14.74 5.70
C GLU A 282 29.53 15.45 6.74
N GLN A 283 28.30 15.83 6.37
CA GLN A 283 27.41 16.65 7.21
C GLN A 283 25.99 16.09 7.39
N GLY A 284 25.68 14.91 6.88
CA GLY A 284 24.33 14.37 7.01
C GLY A 284 24.03 13.83 8.41
N GLN A 285 22.75 13.56 8.64
CA GLN A 285 22.26 12.90 9.85
C GLN A 285 22.18 11.39 9.64
N VAL A 286 22.32 10.64 10.72
CA VAL A 286 22.05 9.19 10.75
C VAL A 286 20.95 8.91 11.77
N ALA A 287 20.15 7.90 11.47
CA ALA A 287 19.10 7.40 12.36
C ALA A 287 19.61 6.16 13.09
N PHE A 288 19.44 6.11 14.41
CA PHE A 288 19.66 4.92 15.23
C PHE A 288 18.32 4.34 15.63
N LEU A 289 18.05 3.11 15.20
CA LEU A 289 16.88 2.37 15.64
C LEU A 289 17.26 1.56 16.90
N HIS A 290 16.48 1.74 17.95
CA HIS A 290 16.46 0.88 19.13
C HIS A 290 15.24 -0.03 18.99
N PRO A 291 15.42 -1.30 18.59
CA PRO A 291 14.32 -2.24 18.48
C PRO A 291 13.63 -2.54 19.83
#